data_AF-A0A937XFY6-F1
#
_entry.id   AF-A0A937XFY6-F1
#
_cell.length_a   1.000
_cell.length_b   1.000
_cell.length_c   1.000
_cell.angle_alpha   90.00
_cell.angle_beta   90.00
_cell.angle_gamma   90.00
#
_symmetry.space_group_name_H-M   'P 1'
#
loop_
_entity.id
_entity.type
_entity.pdbx_description
1 polymer ?
#
loop_
_entity_poly.entity_id
_entity_poly.type
_entity_poly.pdbx_seq_one_letter_code
_entity_poly.pdbx_strand_id
1 'polypeptide(L)'
;MATNRSTDIGLADTQTRPGETTTTIWRPRRIGPRFRWLDHDTIKLVDGALAGREFGLTTEIQRTTAELVLTEGKGRVGEISIERNPPGKGVILSDIGVREQLRGNGLAAIMTWCAFREMVLAQETSTFRMRMASSKPSESSTDVQNVGIGVIAARLGFETEMDLEQALDPRNVTGVDIIEKQLNTPPGIRIMLRSEPQVLIAFALNADTLKPLSEDSMYVEIRKDRALMRDWALAGRLIISNANHCLRRAKAERFADVLATDAEEARLFRARVRGF
;
A
#
# COMPACT_ATOMS: atom_id res chain seq x y z
N MET A 1 35.48 -46.38 15.00
CA MET A 1 35.34 -44.92 15.15
C MET A 1 34.26 -44.43 14.20
N ALA A 2 33.45 -43.49 14.68
CA ALA A 2 32.12 -43.16 14.17
C ALA A 2 32.05 -42.64 12.73
N THR A 3 30.94 -43.00 12.10
CA THR A 3 30.36 -42.55 10.83
C THR A 3 29.88 -41.11 10.85
N ASN A 4 29.87 -40.42 9.70
CA ASN A 4 28.89 -39.36 9.44
C ASN A 4 28.50 -39.33 7.94
N ARG A 5 27.34 -39.92 7.63
CA ARG A 5 26.42 -39.50 6.57
C ARG A 5 25.25 -38.80 7.27
N SER A 6 24.77 -37.69 6.72
CA SER A 6 23.43 -37.12 6.98
C SER A 6 23.13 -36.13 5.84
N THR A 7 22.37 -36.51 4.81
CA THR A 7 20.90 -36.33 4.67
C THR A 7 20.46 -34.87 4.82
N ASP A 8 20.02 -34.22 3.74
CA ASP A 8 18.61 -34.17 3.31
C ASP A 8 17.70 -33.57 4.39
N ILE A 9 17.34 -32.30 4.22
CA ILE A 9 16.22 -31.61 4.85
C ILE A 9 15.78 -30.59 3.77
N GLY A 10 14.85 -30.88 2.88
CA GLY A 10 13.51 -31.38 3.17
C GLY A 10 12.67 -30.19 3.62
N LEU A 11 11.84 -29.64 2.74
CA LEU A 11 10.80 -28.69 3.09
C LEU A 11 10.07 -29.21 4.33
N ALA A 12 10.10 -28.44 5.42
CA ALA A 12 9.29 -28.74 6.58
C ALA A 12 7.83 -28.43 6.21
N ASP A 13 7.12 -29.47 5.77
CA ASP A 13 5.68 -29.57 5.89
C ASP A 13 5.31 -29.25 7.34
N THR A 14 4.59 -28.16 7.51
CA THR A 14 4.03 -27.74 8.79
C THR A 14 2.84 -28.62 9.08
N GLN A 15 3.08 -29.84 9.57
CA GLN A 15 2.07 -30.61 10.28
C GLN A 15 1.89 -30.00 11.68
N THR A 16 0.98 -29.04 11.78
CA THR A 16 0.49 -28.54 13.06
C THR A 16 -0.29 -29.64 13.77
N ARG A 17 0.16 -30.00 14.97
CA ARG A 17 -0.59 -30.89 15.88
C ARG A 17 -1.85 -30.16 16.39
N PRO A 18 -2.99 -30.87 16.57
CA PRO A 18 -4.16 -30.27 17.20
C PRO A 18 -3.86 -30.05 18.69
N GLY A 19 -3.76 -28.78 19.12
CA GLY A 19 -3.60 -28.42 20.54
C GLY A 19 -2.52 -27.37 20.83
N GLU A 20 -1.64 -27.05 19.89
CA GLU A 20 -0.78 -25.87 20.03
C GLU A 20 -1.57 -24.63 19.63
N THR A 21 -1.94 -23.81 20.61
CA THR A 21 -2.25 -22.41 20.35
C THR A 21 -1.02 -21.80 19.70
N THR A 22 -1.02 -21.68 18.38
CA THR A 22 -0.04 -20.89 17.64
C THR A 22 -0.08 -19.48 18.21
N THR A 23 0.82 -19.18 19.14
CA THR A 23 1.01 -17.85 19.70
C THR A 23 1.28 -16.93 18.52
N THR A 24 0.27 -16.17 18.11
CA THR A 24 0.36 -15.39 16.88
C THR A 24 1.22 -14.17 17.18
N ILE A 25 2.50 -14.24 16.83
CA ILE A 25 3.48 -13.19 17.12
C ILE A 25 3.11 -11.93 16.30
N TRP A 26 2.71 -10.86 16.97
CA TRP A 26 2.52 -9.55 16.34
C TRP A 26 3.85 -8.98 15.86
N ARG A 27 3.91 -8.57 14.59
CA ARG A 27 5.12 -8.03 13.96
C ARG A 27 4.87 -6.58 13.50
N PRO A 28 5.04 -5.58 14.38
CA PRO A 28 4.74 -4.19 14.04
C PRO A 28 5.55 -3.73 12.82
N ARG A 29 4.89 -2.98 11.94
CA ARG A 29 5.51 -2.39 10.74
C ARG A 29 5.12 -0.93 10.61
N ARG A 30 6.04 -0.12 10.09
CA ARG A 30 5.79 1.31 9.88
C ARG A 30 5.22 1.56 8.50
N ILE A 31 4.16 2.36 8.43
CA ILE A 31 3.57 2.84 7.18
C ILE A 31 4.03 4.26 6.81
N GLY A 32 4.35 5.09 7.81
CA GLY A 32 4.70 6.50 7.66
C GLY A 32 5.62 7.00 8.79
N PRO A 33 5.76 8.33 8.96
CA PRO A 33 6.51 8.90 10.07
C PRO A 33 5.87 8.54 11.41
N ARG A 34 6.67 8.61 12.48
CA ARG A 34 6.16 8.41 13.84
C ARG A 34 5.35 9.61 14.28
N PHE A 35 4.29 9.35 15.03
CA PHE A 35 3.49 10.35 15.70
C PHE A 35 3.09 9.87 17.09
N ARG A 36 2.61 10.78 17.92
CA ARG A 36 1.99 10.49 19.21
C ARG A 36 0.63 11.17 19.28
N TRP A 37 -0.34 10.52 19.90
CA TRP A 37 -1.60 11.16 20.27
C TRP A 37 -1.35 12.18 21.38
N LEU A 38 -1.91 13.38 21.23
CA LEU A 38 -1.99 14.39 22.28
C LEU A 38 -3.31 14.27 23.03
N ASP A 39 -4.37 13.94 22.30
CA ASP A 39 -5.72 13.67 22.77
C ASP A 39 -6.42 12.73 21.77
N HIS A 40 -7.76 12.71 21.74
CA HIS A 40 -8.54 11.79 20.93
C HIS A 40 -8.52 12.05 19.42
N ASP A 41 -8.26 13.29 19.01
CA ASP A 41 -8.34 13.75 17.62
C ASP A 41 -7.07 14.47 17.17
N THR A 42 -6.11 14.72 18.06
CA THR A 42 -4.88 15.45 17.75
C THR A 42 -3.65 14.57 17.87
N ILE A 43 -2.82 14.63 16.84
CA ILE A 43 -1.51 13.98 16.81
C ILE A 43 -0.38 15.00 16.73
N LYS A 44 0.79 14.64 17.26
CA LYS A 44 2.04 15.37 17.07
C LYS A 44 3.05 14.49 16.36
N LEU A 45 3.62 14.98 15.27
CA LEU A 45 4.66 14.24 14.54
C LEU A 45 5.97 14.23 15.33
N VAL A 46 6.61 13.07 15.36
CA VAL A 46 7.83 12.83 16.14
C VAL A 46 9.08 12.89 15.26
N ASP A 47 8.97 12.49 13.99
CA ASP A 47 10.08 12.53 13.03
C ASP A 47 9.65 12.99 11.64
N GLY A 48 10.64 13.17 10.76
CA GLY A 48 10.47 13.74 9.41
C GLY A 48 10.53 15.28 9.40
N ALA A 49 10.33 15.87 8.22
CA ALA A 49 10.44 17.32 8.03
C ALA A 49 9.32 18.12 8.72
N LEU A 50 8.27 17.43 9.18
CA LEU A 50 7.15 18.02 9.91
C LEU A 50 7.20 17.70 11.41
N ALA A 51 8.31 17.18 11.93
CA ALA A 51 8.47 16.85 13.35
C ALA A 51 8.14 18.05 14.25
N GLY A 52 7.42 17.80 15.33
CA GLY A 52 6.96 18.81 16.28
C GLY A 52 5.66 19.51 15.89
N ARG A 53 5.19 19.40 14.64
CA ARG A 53 3.88 19.93 14.22
C ARG A 53 2.74 19.05 14.70
N GLU A 54 1.59 19.69 14.89
CA GLU A 54 0.36 19.11 15.42
C GLU A 54 -0.71 19.13 14.34
N PHE A 55 -1.46 18.04 14.23
CA PHE A 55 -2.53 17.89 13.25
C PHE A 55 -3.77 17.28 13.91
N GLY A 56 -4.93 17.80 13.56
CA GLY A 56 -6.21 17.20 13.91
C GLY A 56 -6.60 16.12 12.89
N LEU A 57 -7.25 15.07 13.36
CA LEU A 57 -7.73 13.92 12.62
C LEU A 57 -9.15 13.62 13.08
N THR A 58 -10.12 13.87 12.21
CA THR A 58 -11.53 13.57 12.48
C THR A 58 -12.02 12.52 11.49
N THR A 59 -12.65 11.46 12.00
CA THR A 59 -13.26 10.42 11.17
C THR A 59 -14.76 10.42 11.36
N GLU A 60 -15.51 10.58 10.27
CA GLU A 60 -16.97 10.50 10.27
C GLU A 60 -17.39 9.22 9.54
N ILE A 61 -18.12 8.34 10.24
CA ILE A 61 -18.56 7.05 9.69
C ILE A 61 -20.08 7.08 9.54
N GLN A 62 -20.54 7.00 8.29
CA GLN A 62 -21.94 6.84 7.94
C GLN A 62 -22.22 5.41 7.49
N ARG A 63 -23.48 5.08 7.18
CA ARG A 63 -23.87 3.72 6.80
C ARG A 63 -23.11 3.21 5.57
N THR A 64 -23.03 4.02 4.52
CA THR A 64 -22.49 3.64 3.20
C THR A 64 -21.16 4.32 2.88
N THR A 65 -20.73 5.28 3.69
CA THR A 65 -19.54 6.09 3.45
C THR A 65 -18.80 6.33 4.76
N ALA A 66 -17.53 6.69 4.66
CA ALA A 66 -16.79 7.32 5.73
C ALA A 66 -15.83 8.35 5.16
N GLU A 67 -15.47 9.34 5.96
CA GLU A 67 -14.53 10.39 5.60
C GLU A 67 -13.54 10.57 6.74
N LEU A 68 -12.26 10.76 6.39
CA LEU A 68 -11.26 11.20 7.35
C LEU A 68 -10.70 12.54 6.89
N VAL A 69 -10.72 13.52 7.78
CA VAL A 69 -10.24 14.88 7.55
C VAL A 69 -8.98 15.12 8.39
N LEU A 70 -7.94 15.66 7.75
CA LEU A 70 -6.73 16.13 8.41
C LEU A 70 -6.74 17.66 8.47
N THR A 71 -6.53 18.22 9.66
CA THR A 71 -6.48 19.66 9.89
C THR A 71 -5.14 20.10 10.47
N GLU A 72 -4.75 21.33 10.17
CA GLU A 72 -3.69 22.05 10.89
C GLU A 72 -4.27 23.36 11.42
N GLY A 73 -4.37 23.46 12.75
CA GLY A 73 -5.20 24.49 13.39
C GLY A 73 -6.66 24.38 12.93
N LYS A 74 -7.19 25.45 12.34
CA LYS A 74 -8.57 25.48 11.79
C LYS A 74 -8.65 25.15 10.30
N GLY A 75 -7.50 24.95 9.63
CA GLY A 75 -7.45 24.72 8.18
C GLY A 75 -7.47 23.24 7.83
N ARG A 76 -8.35 22.83 6.91
CA ARG A 76 -8.30 21.50 6.28
C ARG A 76 -7.06 21.41 5.39
N VAL A 77 -6.24 20.38 5.60
CA VAL A 77 -4.99 20.16 4.87
C VAL A 77 -4.89 18.79 4.21
N GLY A 78 -5.84 17.89 4.49
CA GLY A 78 -5.96 16.62 3.79
C GLY A 78 -7.32 15.97 4.01
N GLU A 79 -7.63 15.01 3.14
CA GLU A 79 -8.86 14.22 3.17
C GLU A 79 -8.69 12.81 2.62
N ILE A 80 -9.53 11.88 3.08
CA ILE A 80 -9.72 10.55 2.51
C ILE A 80 -11.22 10.28 2.43
N SER A 81 -11.68 9.79 1.28
CA SER A 81 -13.03 9.28 1.12
C SER A 81 -13.05 7.75 1.13
N ILE A 82 -14.08 7.18 1.74
CA ILE A 82 -14.27 5.74 1.85
C ILE A 82 -15.70 5.39 1.47
N GLU A 83 -15.85 4.51 0.48
CA GLU A 83 -17.10 3.83 0.18
C GLU A 83 -17.17 2.53 0.99
N ARG A 84 -18.32 2.29 1.63
CA ARG A 84 -18.60 1.07 2.40
C ARG A 84 -19.55 0.18 1.61
N ASN A 85 -18.99 -0.71 0.77
CA ASN A 85 -19.76 -1.48 -0.20
C ASN A 85 -19.33 -2.97 -0.28
N PRO A 86 -20.19 -3.93 0.16
CA PRO A 86 -21.47 -3.69 0.82
C PRO A 86 -21.25 -3.07 2.22
N PRO A 87 -22.21 -2.26 2.73
CA PRO A 87 -22.12 -1.67 4.06
C PRO A 87 -21.78 -2.70 5.14
N GLY A 88 -20.77 -2.42 5.96
CA GLY A 88 -20.33 -3.31 7.03
C GLY A 88 -19.43 -4.47 6.60
N LYS A 89 -19.13 -4.62 5.29
CA LYS A 89 -18.37 -5.74 4.73
C LYS A 89 -17.27 -5.34 3.75
N GLY A 90 -17.48 -4.31 2.95
CA GLY A 90 -16.48 -3.85 1.99
C GLY A 90 -16.05 -2.43 2.29
N VAL A 91 -14.74 -2.19 2.21
CA VAL A 91 -14.11 -0.89 2.41
C VAL A 91 -13.34 -0.56 1.15
N ILE A 92 -13.72 0.51 0.48
CA ILE A 92 -13.09 0.98 -0.74
C ILE A 92 -12.62 2.40 -0.48
N LEU A 93 -11.32 2.56 -0.34
CA LEU A 93 -10.71 3.86 -0.11
C LEU A 93 -10.45 4.54 -1.45
N SER A 94 -10.85 5.81 -1.56
CA SER A 94 -10.61 6.68 -2.72
C SER A 94 -10.13 8.07 -2.27
N ASP A 95 -9.71 8.89 -3.24
CA ASP A 95 -9.52 10.34 -3.08
C ASP A 95 -8.64 10.75 -1.89
N ILE A 96 -7.44 10.17 -1.80
CA ILE A 96 -6.44 10.58 -0.79
C ILE A 96 -5.81 11.91 -1.19
N GLY A 97 -6.27 12.98 -0.55
CA GLY A 97 -5.78 14.34 -0.75
C GLY A 97 -4.90 14.81 0.40
N VAL A 98 -3.74 15.39 0.08
CA VAL A 98 -2.97 16.24 1.00
C VAL A 98 -2.57 17.50 0.27
N ARG A 99 -2.66 18.65 0.95
CA ARG A 99 -2.25 19.95 0.42
C ARG A 99 -0.82 19.90 -0.09
N GLU A 100 -0.57 20.48 -1.26
CA GLU A 100 0.67 20.31 -2.04
C GLU A 100 1.95 20.53 -1.23
N GLN A 101 2.02 21.64 -0.50
CA GLN A 101 3.15 22.01 0.37
C GLN A 101 3.45 21.03 1.51
N LEU A 102 2.54 20.09 1.80
CA LEU A 102 2.71 19.07 2.84
C LEU A 102 2.87 17.65 2.25
N ARG A 103 2.80 17.49 0.92
CA ARG A 103 3.03 16.20 0.26
C ARG A 103 4.47 15.73 0.47
N GLY A 104 4.70 14.43 0.33
CA GLY A 104 6.02 13.81 0.57
C GLY A 104 6.40 13.63 2.05
N ASN A 105 5.63 14.21 2.98
CA ASN A 105 5.91 14.12 4.42
C ASN A 105 5.22 12.94 5.14
N GLY A 106 4.54 12.07 4.40
CA GLY A 106 3.90 10.86 4.95
C GLY A 106 2.55 11.07 5.66
N LEU A 107 1.97 12.28 5.60
CA LEU A 107 0.63 12.55 6.14
C LEU A 107 -0.45 11.64 5.54
N ALA A 108 -0.42 11.42 4.23
CA ALA A 108 -1.33 10.48 3.55
C ALA A 108 -1.25 9.06 4.11
N ALA A 109 -0.05 8.62 4.52
CA ALA A 109 0.15 7.30 5.13
C ALA A 109 -0.46 7.23 6.53
N ILE A 110 -0.31 8.27 7.35
CA ILE A 110 -0.96 8.38 8.66
C ILE A 110 -2.47 8.37 8.51
N MET A 111 -3.01 9.23 7.64
CA MET A 111 -4.43 9.30 7.37
C MET A 111 -5.00 7.96 6.92
N THR A 112 -4.31 7.26 6.01
CA THR A 112 -4.74 5.94 5.52
C THR A 112 -4.73 4.91 6.64
N TRP A 113 -3.71 4.93 7.51
CA TRP A 113 -3.61 4.06 8.67
C TRP A 113 -4.78 4.28 9.63
N CYS A 114 -5.06 5.54 10.00
CA CYS A 114 -6.18 5.91 10.87
C CYS A 114 -7.51 5.48 10.24
N ALA A 115 -7.74 5.85 8.98
CA ALA A 115 -8.96 5.51 8.24
C ALA A 115 -9.24 4.01 8.24
N PHE A 116 -8.26 3.19 7.85
CA PHE A 116 -8.45 1.74 7.82
C PHE A 116 -8.59 1.13 9.22
N ARG A 117 -7.85 1.64 10.21
CA ARG A 117 -7.98 1.19 11.60
C ARG A 117 -9.40 1.41 12.12
N GLU A 118 -9.95 2.61 11.92
CA GLU A 118 -11.35 2.92 12.28
C GLU A 118 -12.34 2.02 11.54
N MET A 119 -12.10 1.74 10.26
CA MET A 119 -12.96 0.82 9.50
C MET A 119 -12.92 -0.63 10.02
N VAL A 120 -11.77 -1.12 10.48
CA VAL A 120 -11.65 -2.46 11.09
C VAL A 120 -12.33 -2.48 12.46
N LEU A 121 -12.24 -1.40 13.23
CA LEU A 121 -12.88 -1.28 14.54
C LEU A 121 -14.41 -1.21 14.43
N ALA A 122 -14.93 -0.52 13.42
CA ALA A 122 -16.36 -0.31 13.20
C ALA A 122 -17.09 -1.51 12.56
N GLN A 123 -16.39 -2.56 12.14
CA GLN A 123 -16.97 -3.67 11.34
C GLN A 123 -16.58 -5.04 11.90
N GLU A 124 -17.48 -6.02 11.78
CA GLU A 124 -17.19 -7.40 12.24
C GLU A 124 -16.26 -8.13 11.28
N THR A 125 -16.46 -7.99 9.98
CA THR A 125 -15.56 -8.52 8.95
C THR A 125 -15.48 -7.57 7.77
N SER A 126 -14.32 -7.42 7.15
CA SER A 126 -14.15 -6.48 6.05
C SER A 126 -13.14 -6.90 4.99
N THR A 127 -13.47 -6.65 3.72
CA THR A 127 -12.56 -6.69 2.58
C THR A 127 -12.12 -5.28 2.20
N PHE A 128 -10.86 -5.10 1.77
CA PHE A 128 -10.28 -3.78 1.56
C PHE A 128 -9.78 -3.59 0.12
N ARG A 129 -10.18 -2.48 -0.50
CA ARG A 129 -9.67 -2.01 -1.79
C ARG A 129 -9.19 -0.56 -1.69
N MET A 130 -8.28 -0.20 -2.57
CA MET A 130 -7.87 1.17 -2.84
C MET A 130 -8.15 1.45 -4.32
N ARG A 131 -9.07 2.37 -4.59
CA ARG A 131 -9.39 2.79 -5.95
C ARG A 131 -8.55 4.01 -6.31
N MET A 132 -7.98 3.95 -7.50
CA MET A 132 -7.26 5.07 -8.07
C MET A 132 -8.27 6.01 -8.70
N ALA A 133 -8.29 7.27 -8.24
CA ALA A 133 -9.01 8.30 -8.96
C ALA A 133 -8.37 8.40 -10.36
N SER A 134 -9.19 8.21 -11.39
CA SER A 134 -8.79 8.53 -12.75
C SER A 134 -8.76 10.05 -12.86
N SER A 135 -7.63 10.66 -12.49
CA SER A 135 -7.36 12.05 -12.85
C SER A 135 -7.46 12.14 -14.37
N LYS A 136 -8.40 12.94 -14.88
CA LYS A 136 -8.39 13.31 -16.29
C LYS A 136 -6.99 13.84 -16.59
N PRO A 137 -6.31 13.36 -17.66
CA PRO A 137 -4.98 13.86 -17.99
C PRO A 137 -5.10 15.37 -18.27
N SER A 138 -4.59 16.19 -17.35
CA SER A 138 -4.31 17.59 -17.64
C SER A 138 -3.08 17.66 -18.53
N GLU A 139 -3.02 18.58 -19.49
CA GLU A 139 -1.92 18.73 -20.47
C GLU A 139 -0.51 18.93 -19.85
N SER A 140 -0.42 19.18 -18.54
CA SER A 140 0.82 19.30 -17.75
C SER A 140 1.08 18.12 -16.80
N SER A 141 0.40 16.98 -16.95
CA SER A 141 0.48 15.87 -15.99
C SER A 141 1.90 15.30 -15.90
N THR A 142 2.47 15.32 -14.70
CA THR A 142 3.60 14.46 -14.32
C THR A 142 3.28 13.02 -14.70
N ASP A 143 4.10 12.40 -15.53
CA ASP A 143 3.82 11.07 -16.09
C ASP A 143 3.76 9.97 -15.02
N VAL A 144 4.45 10.13 -13.88
CA VAL A 144 4.26 9.26 -12.70
C VAL A 144 3.31 9.90 -11.70
N GLN A 145 2.01 9.69 -11.88
CA GLN A 145 1.01 10.05 -10.87
C GLN A 145 0.90 8.97 -9.79
N ASN A 146 0.39 9.36 -8.62
CA ASN A 146 -0.06 8.43 -7.59
C ASN A 146 1.03 7.52 -6.98
N VAL A 147 2.29 7.93 -7.02
CA VAL A 147 3.40 7.20 -6.36
C VAL A 147 3.14 7.01 -4.87
N GLY A 148 2.69 8.06 -4.18
CA GLY A 148 2.45 8.03 -2.73
C GLY A 148 1.46 6.95 -2.32
N ILE A 149 0.34 6.82 -3.04
CA ILE A 149 -0.68 5.82 -2.77
C ILE A 149 -0.20 4.40 -3.14
N GLY A 150 0.59 4.24 -4.21
CA GLY A 150 1.23 2.96 -4.52
C GLY A 150 2.21 2.50 -3.43
N VAL A 151 2.99 3.42 -2.85
CA VAL A 151 3.88 3.13 -1.70
C VAL A 151 3.05 2.72 -0.47
N ILE A 152 1.96 3.43 -0.19
CA ILE A 152 1.06 3.12 0.93
C ILE A 152 0.43 1.74 0.74
N ALA A 153 -0.11 1.45 -0.45
CA ALA A 153 -0.67 0.15 -0.83
C ALA A 153 0.35 -0.98 -0.59
N ALA A 154 1.57 -0.83 -1.14
CA ALA A 154 2.63 -1.82 -0.98
C ALA A 154 3.03 -2.03 0.49
N ARG A 155 3.08 -0.96 1.31
CA ARG A 155 3.39 -1.05 2.75
C ARG A 155 2.32 -1.80 3.53
N LEU A 156 1.06 -1.56 3.21
CA LEU A 156 -0.10 -2.25 3.77
C LEU A 156 -0.28 -3.68 3.25
N GLY A 157 0.44 -4.06 2.19
CA GLY A 157 0.35 -5.39 1.59
C GLY A 157 -0.79 -5.54 0.59
N PHE A 158 -1.29 -4.44 0.03
CA PHE A 158 -2.21 -4.49 -1.10
C PHE A 158 -1.47 -4.89 -2.37
N GLU A 159 -2.17 -5.58 -3.25
CA GLU A 159 -1.68 -6.00 -4.56
C GLU A 159 -2.55 -5.37 -5.65
N THR A 160 -1.99 -5.20 -6.85
CA THR A 160 -2.76 -4.72 -8.00
C THR A 160 -3.92 -5.68 -8.28
N GLU A 161 -5.11 -5.12 -8.53
CA GLU A 161 -6.32 -5.91 -8.74
C GLU A 161 -6.33 -6.60 -10.11
N MET A 162 -5.69 -5.98 -11.12
CA MET A 162 -5.55 -6.55 -12.47
C MET A 162 -4.68 -7.80 -12.49
N ASP A 163 -4.94 -8.66 -13.47
CA ASP A 163 -4.10 -9.82 -13.75
C ASP A 163 -2.78 -9.36 -14.39
N LEU A 164 -1.73 -9.26 -13.57
CA LEU A 164 -0.39 -8.88 -14.01
C LEU A 164 0.27 -9.93 -14.90
N GLU A 165 -0.08 -11.21 -14.78
CA GLU A 165 0.46 -12.25 -15.65
C GLU A 165 -0.03 -12.07 -17.08
N GLN A 166 -1.33 -11.83 -17.24
CA GLN A 166 -1.94 -11.56 -18.54
C GLN A 166 -1.52 -10.18 -19.07
N ALA A 167 -1.56 -9.15 -18.23
CA ALA A 167 -1.26 -7.78 -18.64
C ALA A 167 0.19 -7.64 -19.13
N LEU A 168 1.15 -8.24 -18.42
CA LEU A 168 2.59 -8.13 -18.71
C LEU A 168 3.12 -9.31 -19.54
N ASP A 169 2.25 -10.11 -20.17
CA ASP A 169 2.67 -11.10 -21.16
C ASP A 169 3.46 -10.41 -22.29
N PRO A 170 4.62 -10.91 -22.70
CA PRO A 170 5.44 -10.28 -23.74
C PRO A 170 4.72 -10.02 -25.07
N ARG A 171 3.66 -10.78 -25.39
CA ARG A 171 2.82 -10.60 -26.58
C ARG A 171 1.83 -9.44 -26.43
N ASN A 172 1.45 -9.12 -25.19
CA ASN A 172 0.57 -8.01 -24.87
C ASN A 172 1.34 -6.69 -24.74
N VAL A 173 2.58 -6.71 -24.26
CA VAL A 173 3.42 -5.50 -24.13
C VAL A 173 3.92 -5.03 -25.49
N THR A 174 3.47 -3.85 -25.93
CA THR A 174 3.85 -3.24 -27.22
C THR A 174 5.06 -2.34 -27.10
N GLY A 175 5.33 -1.77 -25.93
CA GLY A 175 6.55 -1.01 -25.67
C GLY A 175 6.71 -0.61 -24.20
N VAL A 176 7.93 -0.18 -23.85
CA VAL A 176 8.29 0.28 -22.51
C VAL A 176 9.19 1.51 -22.65
N ASP A 177 8.80 2.61 -22.03
CA ASP A 177 9.56 3.84 -21.98
C ASP A 177 9.90 4.21 -20.54
N ILE A 178 11.04 4.89 -20.34
CA ILE A 178 11.42 5.40 -19.03
C ILE A 178 10.77 6.76 -18.84
N ILE A 179 10.20 6.96 -17.66
CA ILE A 179 9.75 8.26 -17.20
C ILE A 179 10.86 8.81 -16.31
N GLU A 180 11.43 9.94 -16.72
CA GLU A 180 12.52 10.57 -15.98
C GLU A 180 12.08 11.04 -14.60
N LYS A 181 13.04 11.05 -13.67
CA LYS A 181 12.85 11.57 -12.33
C LYS A 181 12.48 13.05 -12.38
N GLN A 182 11.47 13.45 -11.63
CA GLN A 182 11.14 14.86 -11.41
C GLN A 182 11.36 15.24 -9.93
N LEU A 183 11.27 16.52 -9.60
CA LEU A 183 11.63 17.05 -8.27
C LEU A 183 10.99 16.28 -7.10
N ASN A 184 9.74 15.84 -7.26
CA ASN A 184 8.96 15.19 -6.20
C ASN A 184 8.45 13.79 -6.59
N THR A 185 8.91 13.24 -7.71
CA THR A 185 8.52 11.90 -8.17
C THR A 185 9.74 11.08 -8.55
N PRO A 186 9.83 9.81 -8.13
CA PRO A 186 10.88 8.91 -8.59
C PRO A 186 10.78 8.71 -10.11
N PRO A 187 11.86 8.23 -10.74
CA PRO A 187 11.77 7.67 -12.09
C PRO A 187 10.73 6.54 -12.12
N GLY A 188 10.20 6.29 -13.31
CA GLY A 188 9.21 5.25 -13.55
C GLY A 188 9.41 4.58 -14.89
N ILE A 189 8.55 3.62 -15.19
CA ILE A 189 8.36 3.11 -16.54
C ILE A 189 6.92 3.28 -16.98
N ARG A 190 6.78 3.56 -18.26
CA ARG A 190 5.54 3.62 -19.01
C ARG A 190 5.44 2.32 -19.81
N ILE A 191 4.43 1.49 -19.55
CA ILE A 191 4.22 0.20 -20.21
C ILE A 191 2.99 0.31 -21.11
N MET A 192 3.21 0.18 -22.41
CA MET A 192 2.16 0.20 -23.41
C MET A 192 1.64 -1.22 -23.64
N LEU A 193 0.33 -1.39 -23.62
CA LEU A 193 -0.35 -2.67 -23.79
C LEU A 193 -1.08 -2.73 -25.13
N ARG A 194 -1.27 -3.94 -25.67
CA ARG A 194 -2.10 -4.21 -26.85
C ARG A 194 -3.58 -4.31 -26.46
N SER A 195 -3.86 -4.94 -25.32
CA SER A 195 -5.21 -5.22 -24.82
C SER A 195 -5.99 -3.97 -24.42
N GLU A 196 -5.29 -2.90 -24.02
CA GLU A 196 -5.90 -1.68 -23.51
C GLU A 196 -5.27 -0.44 -24.12
N PRO A 197 -6.06 0.60 -24.45
CA PRO A 197 -5.52 1.90 -24.84
C PRO A 197 -4.89 2.66 -23.66
N GLN A 198 -5.14 2.20 -22.43
CA GLN A 198 -4.55 2.78 -21.23
C GLN A 198 -3.12 2.27 -21.03
N VAL A 199 -2.25 3.20 -20.72
CA VAL A 199 -0.84 2.94 -20.48
C VAL A 199 -0.65 2.68 -18.99
N LEU A 200 0.08 1.61 -18.63
CA LEU A 200 0.43 1.37 -17.23
C LEU A 200 1.63 2.22 -16.86
N ILE A 201 1.58 2.82 -15.69
CA ILE A 201 2.68 3.59 -15.12
C ILE A 201 3.17 2.82 -13.91
N ALA A 202 4.47 2.57 -13.84
CA ALA A 202 5.05 1.82 -12.74
C ALA A 202 6.32 2.43 -12.19
N PHE A 203 6.60 2.18 -10.92
CA PHE A 203 7.86 2.56 -10.26
C PHE A 203 8.36 1.42 -9.39
N ALA A 204 9.68 1.35 -9.23
CA ALA A 204 10.31 0.26 -8.49
C ALA A 204 10.46 0.61 -7.01
N LEU A 205 10.33 -0.39 -6.14
CA LEU A 205 10.51 -0.30 -4.70
C LEU A 205 11.75 -1.08 -4.25
N ASN A 206 12.49 -0.51 -3.32
CA ASN A 206 13.50 -1.23 -2.58
C ASN A 206 12.82 -2.30 -1.71
N ALA A 207 13.27 -3.56 -1.80
CA ALA A 207 12.59 -4.69 -1.17
C ALA A 207 12.55 -4.60 0.37
N ASP A 208 13.60 -4.01 0.98
CA ASP A 208 13.73 -3.93 2.43
C ASP A 208 13.01 -2.72 3.01
N THR A 209 13.15 -1.57 2.35
CA THR A 209 12.65 -0.29 2.88
C THR A 209 11.29 0.11 2.32
N LEU A 210 10.85 -0.51 1.22
CA LEU A 210 9.67 -0.12 0.46
C LEU A 210 9.64 1.37 0.13
N LYS A 211 10.82 1.94 -0.09
CA LYS A 211 10.99 3.28 -0.65
C LYS A 211 11.14 3.17 -2.16
N PRO A 212 10.61 4.14 -2.94
CA PRO A 212 10.86 4.19 -4.37
C PRO A 212 12.37 4.24 -4.66
N LEU A 213 12.78 3.45 -5.65
CA LEU A 213 14.14 3.43 -6.15
C LEU A 213 14.35 4.61 -7.10
N SER A 214 15.49 5.29 -6.97
CA SER A 214 15.82 6.52 -7.70
C SER A 214 16.94 6.36 -8.73
N GLU A 215 17.43 5.13 -8.95
CA GLU A 215 18.56 4.84 -9.82
C GLU A 215 18.07 4.53 -11.23
N ASP A 216 18.37 5.39 -12.20
CA ASP A 216 17.90 5.26 -13.59
C ASP A 216 18.42 3.99 -14.29
N SER A 217 19.62 3.52 -13.92
CA SER A 217 20.24 2.31 -14.50
C SER A 217 19.35 1.07 -14.37
N MET A 218 18.66 0.92 -13.24
CA MET A 218 17.72 -0.17 -13.02
C MET A 218 16.51 -0.08 -13.94
N TYR A 219 15.97 1.12 -14.18
CA TYR A 219 14.85 1.30 -15.10
C TYR A 219 15.28 1.01 -16.55
N VAL A 220 16.54 1.27 -16.89
CA VAL A 220 17.15 0.85 -18.17
C VAL A 220 17.22 -0.67 -18.29
N GLU A 221 17.58 -1.38 -17.22
CA GLU A 221 17.59 -2.86 -17.19
C GLU A 221 16.19 -3.43 -17.35
N ILE A 222 15.23 -2.97 -16.53
CA ILE A 222 13.83 -3.40 -16.58
C ILE A 222 13.22 -3.15 -17.97
N ARG A 223 13.55 -2.02 -18.61
CA ARG A 223 13.08 -1.71 -19.97
C ARG A 223 13.59 -2.72 -21.00
N LYS A 224 14.82 -3.20 -20.86
CA LYS A 224 15.46 -4.13 -21.81
C LYS A 224 14.98 -5.57 -21.63
N ASP A 225 14.58 -5.94 -20.42
CA ASP A 225 14.17 -7.31 -20.08
C ASP A 225 12.71 -7.37 -19.59
N ARG A 226 11.82 -7.82 -20.48
CA ARG A 226 10.39 -7.97 -20.21
C ARG A 226 10.09 -9.07 -19.18
N ALA A 227 10.91 -10.12 -19.12
CA ALA A 227 10.74 -11.18 -18.14
C ALA A 227 11.06 -10.64 -16.75
N LEU A 228 12.19 -9.92 -16.63
CA LEU A 228 12.56 -9.22 -15.39
C LEU A 228 11.47 -8.24 -14.94
N MET A 229 10.92 -7.43 -15.85
CA MET A 229 9.83 -6.51 -15.55
C MET A 229 8.61 -7.24 -14.97
N ARG A 230 8.18 -8.33 -15.63
CA ARG A 230 7.06 -9.15 -15.17
C ARG A 230 7.34 -9.76 -13.80
N ASP A 231 8.51 -10.34 -13.60
CA ASP A 231 8.91 -10.96 -12.33
C ASP A 231 8.91 -9.94 -11.19
N TRP A 232 9.41 -8.72 -11.44
CA TRP A 232 9.39 -7.66 -10.44
C TRP A 232 7.97 -7.19 -10.11
N ALA A 233 7.08 -7.11 -11.11
CA ALA A 233 5.68 -6.75 -10.87
C ALA A 233 4.97 -7.82 -10.03
N LEU A 234 5.13 -9.10 -10.38
CA LEU A 234 4.54 -10.23 -9.65
C LEU A 234 5.10 -10.37 -8.23
N ALA A 235 6.38 -10.04 -8.02
CA ALA A 235 6.99 -10.00 -6.70
C ALA A 235 6.59 -8.76 -5.87
N GLY A 236 5.80 -7.82 -6.42
CA GLY A 236 5.44 -6.56 -5.76
C GLY A 236 6.60 -5.59 -5.61
N ARG A 237 7.67 -5.75 -6.39
CA ARG A 237 8.82 -4.84 -6.45
C ARG A 237 8.63 -3.72 -7.47
N LEU A 238 7.78 -3.93 -8.47
CA LEU A 238 7.39 -2.94 -9.46
C LEU A 238 5.89 -2.66 -9.29
N ILE A 239 5.56 -1.46 -8.81
CA ILE A 239 4.18 -1.08 -8.46
C ILE A 239 3.54 -0.36 -9.63
N ILE A 240 2.39 -0.86 -10.10
CA ILE A 240 1.55 -0.17 -11.09
C ILE A 240 0.76 0.93 -10.38
N SER A 241 1.19 2.19 -10.53
CA SER A 241 0.70 3.32 -9.73
C SER A 241 -0.66 3.86 -10.16
N ASN A 242 -1.11 3.53 -11.37
CA ASN A 242 -2.40 3.98 -11.91
C ASN A 242 -3.45 2.86 -11.97
N ALA A 243 -3.25 1.75 -11.26
CA ALA A 243 -4.18 0.64 -11.20
C ALA A 243 -4.81 0.50 -9.81
N ASN A 244 -6.05 -0.01 -9.76
CA ASN A 244 -6.71 -0.32 -8.49
C ASN A 244 -5.93 -1.40 -7.72
N HIS A 245 -6.01 -1.34 -6.40
CA HIS A 245 -5.40 -2.33 -5.53
C HIS A 245 -6.41 -2.99 -4.60
N CYS A 246 -6.18 -4.25 -4.27
CA CYS A 246 -7.01 -5.00 -3.34
C CYS A 246 -6.13 -5.76 -2.33
N LEU A 247 -6.66 -5.94 -1.12
CA LEU A 247 -6.02 -6.76 -0.11
C LEU A 247 -6.38 -8.23 -0.37
N ARG A 248 -5.40 -9.02 -0.83
CA ARG A 248 -5.57 -10.47 -1.00
C ARG A 248 -5.52 -11.19 0.33
N ARG A 249 -6.16 -12.37 0.41
CA ARG A 249 -6.19 -13.18 1.65
C ARG A 249 -4.79 -13.50 2.19
N ALA A 250 -3.83 -13.78 1.30
CA ALA A 250 -2.45 -14.06 1.67
C ALA A 250 -1.72 -12.90 2.36
N LYS A 251 -2.24 -11.66 2.28
CA LYS A 251 -1.64 -10.46 2.87
C LYS A 251 -2.42 -9.89 4.05
N ALA A 252 -3.56 -10.50 4.41
CA ALA A 252 -4.43 -10.03 5.49
C ALA A 252 -3.71 -9.93 6.85
N GLU A 253 -2.84 -10.89 7.18
CA GLU A 253 -2.07 -10.86 8.44
C GLU A 253 -1.12 -9.67 8.50
N ARG A 254 -0.40 -9.40 7.41
CA ARG A 254 0.48 -8.23 7.31
C ARG A 254 -0.29 -6.94 7.49
N PHE A 255 -1.46 -6.83 6.87
CA PHE A 255 -2.32 -5.65 6.99
C PHE A 255 -2.76 -5.43 8.44
N ALA A 256 -3.24 -6.49 9.11
CA ALA A 256 -3.61 -6.43 10.52
C ALA A 256 -2.43 -6.01 11.41
N ASP A 257 -1.24 -6.56 11.17
CA ASP A 257 -0.02 -6.23 11.92
C ASP A 257 0.43 -4.77 11.74
N VAL A 258 0.22 -4.19 10.55
CA VAL A 258 0.53 -2.78 10.28
C VAL A 258 -0.47 -1.85 10.98
N LEU A 259 -1.75 -2.24 11.05
CA LEU A 259 -2.79 -1.39 11.64
C LEU A 259 -2.82 -1.43 13.16
N ALA A 260 -2.50 -2.57 13.77
CA ALA A 260 -2.59 -2.74 15.21
C ALA A 260 -1.51 -1.97 15.97
N THR A 261 -1.85 -1.49 17.17
CA THR A 261 -0.93 -0.84 18.11
C THR A 261 -0.36 -1.78 19.16
N ASP A 262 -0.94 -2.97 19.30
CA ASP A 262 -0.50 -4.02 20.21
C ASP A 262 -0.92 -5.42 19.71
N ALA A 263 -0.52 -6.47 20.45
CA ALA A 263 -0.77 -7.85 20.08
C ALA A 263 -2.26 -8.27 20.19
N GLU A 264 -3.01 -7.70 21.12
CA GLU A 264 -4.45 -7.99 21.26
C GLU A 264 -5.23 -7.38 20.11
N GLU A 265 -4.92 -6.13 19.75
CA GLU A 265 -5.51 -5.48 18.59
C GLU A 265 -5.14 -6.23 17.30
N ALA A 266 -3.89 -6.70 17.16
CA ALA A 266 -3.49 -7.50 16.00
C ALA A 266 -4.29 -8.80 15.90
N ARG A 267 -4.53 -9.48 17.02
CA ARG A 267 -5.37 -10.69 17.07
C ARG A 267 -6.81 -10.38 16.67
N LEU A 268 -7.39 -9.30 17.19
CA LEU A 268 -8.72 -8.83 16.82
C LEU A 268 -8.79 -8.51 15.33
N PHE A 269 -7.83 -7.76 14.80
CA PHE A 269 -7.81 -7.33 13.41
C PHE A 269 -7.67 -8.50 12.46
N ARG A 270 -6.83 -9.50 12.76
CA ARG A 270 -6.75 -10.73 11.96
C ARG A 270 -8.07 -11.49 11.85
N ALA A 271 -8.91 -11.45 12.90
CA ALA A 271 -10.22 -12.09 12.87
C ALA A 271 -11.22 -11.32 11.98
N ARG A 272 -11.07 -10.00 11.88
CA ARG A 272 -11.99 -9.10 11.16
C ARG A 272 -11.57 -8.85 9.71
N VAL A 273 -10.27 -8.84 9.41
CA VAL A 273 -9.76 -8.60 8.06
C VAL A 273 -9.94 -9.86 7.22
N ARG A 274 -10.66 -9.73 6.11
CA ARG A 274 -10.78 -10.73 5.05
C ARG A 274 -10.08 -10.20 3.81
N GLY A 275 -9.30 -11.04 3.16
CA GLY A 275 -8.84 -10.71 1.81
C GLY A 275 -9.81 -11.22 0.77
N PHE A 276 -9.73 -10.62 -0.42
CA PHE A 276 -10.37 -11.13 -1.63
C PHE A 276 -9.76 -12.47 -2.06
#